data_AF-A0A2D4VN98-F1
#
_entry.id   AF-A0A2D4VN98-F1
#
_cell.length_a   1.000
_cell.length_b   1.000
_cell.length_c   1.000
_cell.angle_alpha   90.00
_cell.angle_beta   90.00
_cell.angle_gamma   90.00
#
_symmetry.space_group_name_H-M   'P 1'
#
loop_
_entity.id
_entity.type
_entity.pdbx_description
1 polymer ?
#
loop_
_entity_poly.entity_id
_entity_poly.type
_entity_poly.pdbx_seq_one_letter_code
_entity_poly.pdbx_strand_id
1 'polypeptide(L)'
;PLALLPGGEGVWDGRFRVLLPEAPARRGGYQADLLGAEGLKTLRAEGVALPDAPAQVLAAMPALFAGKRLIAAPFGEAAAGIGRAKVKFRAIPVR
;
A
#
# COMPACT_ATOMS: atom_id res chain seq x y z
N PRO A 1 -11.87 -3.14 -3.10
CA PRO A 1 -10.69 -3.96 -3.50
C PRO A 1 -10.46 -3.94 -5.01
N LEU A 2 -9.20 -3.94 -5.45
CA LEU A 2 -8.78 -4.07 -6.86
C LEU A 2 -7.89 -5.32 -7.00
N ALA A 3 -8.30 -6.28 -7.81
CA ALA A 3 -7.50 -7.47 -8.10
C ALA A 3 -6.50 -7.19 -9.23
N LEU A 4 -5.27 -7.69 -9.10
CA LEU A 4 -4.18 -7.51 -10.06
C LEU A 4 -3.45 -8.83 -10.32
N LEU A 5 -3.04 -9.01 -11.57
CA LEU A 5 -2.06 -10.01 -11.98
C LEU A 5 -0.67 -9.35 -12.05
N PRO A 6 0.42 -10.13 -11.98
CA PRO A 6 1.76 -9.63 -12.29
C PRO A 6 1.80 -8.92 -13.65
N GLY A 7 2.47 -7.76 -13.73
CA GLY A 7 2.48 -6.89 -14.91
C GLY A 7 1.22 -6.05 -15.10
N GLY A 8 0.21 -6.24 -14.26
CA GLY A 8 -1.09 -5.56 -14.38
C GLY A 8 -1.12 -4.17 -13.76
N GLU A 9 -2.10 -3.39 -14.18
CA GLU A 9 -2.41 -2.09 -13.59
C GLU A 9 -3.92 -1.87 -13.46
N GLY A 10 -4.31 -0.95 -12.59
CA GLY A 10 -5.70 -0.52 -12.44
C GLY A 10 -5.83 0.69 -11.52
N VAL A 11 -7.05 1.20 -11.37
CA VAL A 11 -7.36 2.30 -10.45
C VAL A 11 -8.10 1.75 -9.24
N TRP A 12 -7.52 1.94 -8.05
CA TRP A 12 -8.11 1.57 -6.78
C TRP A 12 -8.88 2.76 -6.18
N ASP A 13 -10.12 2.50 -5.78
CA ASP A 13 -11.06 3.45 -5.17
C ASP A 13 -11.27 4.77 -5.96
N GLY A 14 -11.07 4.71 -7.29
CA GLY A 14 -11.21 5.86 -8.19
C GLY A 14 -10.15 6.95 -8.06
N ARG A 15 -9.14 6.77 -7.19
CA ARG A 15 -8.16 7.82 -6.85
C ARG A 15 -6.72 7.41 -7.10
N PHE A 16 -6.38 6.14 -6.88
CA PHE A 16 -4.99 5.69 -6.90
C PHE A 16 -4.75 4.74 -8.08
N ARG A 17 -3.90 5.12 -9.02
CA ARG A 17 -3.40 4.19 -10.04
C ARG A 17 -2.38 3.27 -9.39
N VAL A 18 -2.66 1.97 -9.41
CA VAL A 18 -1.79 0.91 -8.89
C VAL A 18 -1.21 0.16 -10.08
N LEU A 19 0.11 0.13 -10.15
CA LEU A 19 0.87 -0.67 -11.12
C LEU A 19 1.62 -1.75 -10.34
N LEU A 20 1.47 -3.00 -10.77
CA LEU A 20 2.23 -4.13 -10.27
C LEU A 20 3.21 -4.58 -11.37
N PRO A 21 4.37 -3.91 -11.50
CA PRO A 21 5.22 -4.08 -12.68
C PRO A 21 5.79 -5.50 -12.77
N GLU A 22 6.42 -5.97 -11.70
CA GLU A 22 6.94 -7.33 -11.60
C GLU A 22 6.63 -7.89 -10.22
N ALA A 23 6.09 -9.11 -10.18
CA ALA A 23 5.81 -9.82 -8.95
C ALA A 23 5.79 -11.34 -9.22
N PRO A 24 6.29 -12.17 -8.29
CA PRO A 24 6.19 -13.62 -8.42
C PRO A 24 4.74 -14.08 -8.59
N ALA A 25 4.47 -15.03 -9.47
CA ALA A 25 3.14 -15.61 -9.57
C ALA A 25 2.72 -16.23 -8.22
N ARG A 26 1.59 -15.79 -7.67
CA ARG A 26 1.03 -16.29 -6.40
C ARG A 26 -0.33 -16.92 -6.68
N ARG A 27 -0.59 -18.08 -6.07
CA ARG A 27 -1.91 -18.71 -6.14
C ARG A 27 -2.95 -17.78 -5.52
N GLY A 28 -3.93 -17.33 -6.31
CA GLY A 28 -4.94 -16.36 -5.88
C GLY A 28 -4.64 -14.90 -6.25
N GLY A 29 -3.49 -14.61 -6.88
CA GLY A 29 -3.16 -13.28 -7.38
C GLY A 29 -2.86 -12.25 -6.29
N TYR A 30 -2.92 -10.97 -6.68
CA TYR A 30 -2.70 -9.83 -5.80
C TYR A 30 -3.97 -9.00 -5.68
N GLN A 31 -4.15 -8.38 -4.51
CA GLN A 31 -5.29 -7.50 -4.24
C GLN A 31 -4.80 -6.21 -3.61
N ALA A 32 -5.13 -5.08 -4.21
CA ALA A 32 -5.05 -3.77 -3.58
C ALA A 32 -6.32 -3.51 -2.76
N ASP A 33 -6.14 -3.18 -1.49
CA ASP A 33 -7.23 -2.83 -0.56
C ASP A 33 -6.76 -1.87 0.52
N LEU A 34 -7.63 -1.54 1.49
CA LEU A 34 -7.24 -0.79 2.68
C LEU A 34 -6.24 -1.60 3.53
N LEU A 35 -5.26 -0.93 4.13
CA LEU A 35 -4.33 -1.53 5.08
C LEU A 35 -5.07 -2.14 6.28
N GLY A 36 -6.07 -1.42 6.80
CA GLY A 36 -6.88 -1.84 7.93
C GLY A 36 -6.10 -1.94 9.25
N ALA A 37 -6.82 -2.30 10.32
CA ALA A 37 -6.22 -2.47 11.64
C ALA A 37 -5.21 -3.64 11.69
N GLU A 38 -5.53 -4.75 11.03
CA GLU A 38 -4.65 -5.93 10.98
C GLU A 38 -3.36 -5.65 10.20
N GLY A 39 -3.44 -5.00 9.04
CA GLY A 39 -2.24 -4.64 8.29
C GLY A 39 -1.35 -3.66 9.07
N LEU A 40 -1.96 -2.67 9.75
CA LEU A 40 -1.21 -1.74 10.60
C LEU A 40 -0.51 -2.45 11.77
N LYS A 41 -1.17 -3.46 12.36
CA LYS A 41 -0.58 -4.31 13.39
C LYS A 41 0.60 -5.13 12.85
N THR A 42 0.47 -5.71 11.65
CA THR A 42 1.57 -6.43 10.98
C THR A 42 2.79 -5.53 10.78
N LEU A 43 2.60 -4.32 10.25
CA LEU A 43 3.71 -3.39 10.01
C LEU A 43 4.44 -2.99 11.30
N ARG A 44 3.69 -2.77 12.38
CA ARG A 44 4.28 -2.49 13.70
C ARG A 44 5.08 -3.68 14.22
N ALA A 45 4.55 -4.89 14.08
CA ALA A 45 5.22 -6.11 14.51
C ALA A 45 6.53 -6.35 13.74
N GLU A 46 6.59 -5.93 12.48
CA GLU A 46 7.78 -6.01 11.64
C GLU A 46 8.75 -4.83 11.81
N GLY A 47 8.46 -3.89 12.71
CA GLY A 47 9.31 -2.74 12.98
C GLY A 47 9.40 -1.75 11.81
N VAL A 48 8.40 -1.74 10.92
CA VAL A 48 8.33 -0.77 9.82
C VAL A 48 8.10 0.62 10.41
N ALA A 49 8.94 1.58 10.02
CA ALA A 49 8.75 2.99 10.38
C ALA A 49 7.47 3.52 9.73
N LEU A 50 6.56 4.04 10.55
CA LEU A 50 5.28 4.60 10.11
C LEU A 50 5.36 6.14 10.09
N PRO A 51 4.64 6.80 9.17
CA PRO A 51 4.47 8.25 9.23
C PRO A 51 3.82 8.68 10.54
N ASP A 52 4.15 9.90 10.99
CA ASP A 52 3.46 10.53 12.11
C ASP A 52 2.06 10.98 11.68
N ALA A 53 1.10 10.09 11.85
CA ALA A 53 -0.30 10.31 11.52
C ALA A 53 -1.21 9.46 12.43
N PRO A 54 -2.48 9.86 12.62
CA PRO A 54 -3.43 9.06 13.39
C PRO A 54 -3.60 7.65 12.82
N ALA A 55 -3.76 6.66 13.69
CA ALA A 55 -3.88 5.25 13.29
C ALA A 55 -5.03 5.00 12.32
N GLN A 56 -6.14 5.75 12.45
CA GLN A 56 -7.29 5.67 11.55
C GLN A 56 -6.94 6.13 10.13
N VAL A 57 -6.10 7.16 10.01
CA VAL A 57 -5.61 7.65 8.71
C VAL A 57 -4.67 6.60 8.09
N LEU A 58 -3.74 6.06 8.86
CA LEU A 58 -2.83 5.00 8.40
C LEU A 58 -3.59 3.74 7.95
N ALA A 59 -4.60 3.32 8.70
CA ALA A 59 -5.43 2.15 8.36
C ALA A 59 -6.26 2.35 7.09
N ALA A 60 -6.55 3.59 6.70
CA ALA A 60 -7.25 3.92 5.46
C ALA A 60 -6.33 4.02 4.23
N MET A 61 -5.01 3.85 4.41
CA MET A 61 -4.07 3.84 3.29
C MET A 61 -4.26 2.60 2.42
N PRO A 62 -3.95 2.69 1.11
CA PRO A 62 -3.88 1.51 0.27
C PRO A 62 -2.89 0.49 0.84
N ALA A 63 -3.01 -0.76 0.42
CA ALA A 63 -2.11 -1.85 0.76
C ALA A 63 -2.26 -2.94 -0.29
N LEU A 64 -1.20 -3.70 -0.52
CA LEU A 64 -1.17 -4.82 -1.44
C LEU A 64 -1.11 -6.13 -0.65
N PHE A 65 -2.00 -7.05 -0.98
CA PHE A 65 -2.15 -8.35 -0.34
C PHE A 65 -1.97 -9.48 -1.35
N ALA A 66 -1.47 -10.61 -0.88
CA ALA A 66 -1.54 -11.91 -1.56
C ALA A 66 -2.34 -12.86 -0.67
N GLY A 67 -3.62 -13.05 -1.00
CA GLY A 67 -4.58 -13.65 -0.07
C GLY A 67 -4.73 -12.80 1.20
N LYS A 68 -4.50 -13.39 2.38
CA LYS A 68 -4.52 -12.68 3.68
C LYS A 68 -3.18 -12.08 4.08
N ARG A 69 -2.10 -12.35 3.34
CA ARG A 69 -0.76 -11.86 3.66
C ARG A 69 -0.59 -10.45 3.11
N LEU A 70 -0.25 -9.50 3.99
CA LEU A 70 0.20 -8.18 3.59
C LEU A 70 1.55 -8.31 2.87
N ILE A 71 1.65 -7.75 1.67
CA ILE A 71 2.86 -7.77 0.84
C ILE A 71 3.54 -6.41 0.86
N ALA A 72 2.76 -5.35 0.75
CA ALA A 72 3.28 -3.99 0.83
C ALA A 72 2.21 -3.00 1.28
N ALA A 73 2.65 -1.86 1.82
CA ALA A 73 1.82 -0.68 2.01
C ALA A 73 2.55 0.55 1.44
N PRO A 74 1.86 1.45 0.72
CA PRO A 74 2.42 2.71 0.30
C PRO A 74 2.47 3.67 1.48
N PHE A 75 3.63 4.30 1.65
CA PHE A 75 3.77 5.46 2.50
C PHE A 75 4.21 6.64 1.65
N GLY A 76 3.58 7.79 1.88
CA GLY A 76 3.92 9.03 1.21
C GLY A 76 5.06 9.73 1.95
N GLU A 77 6.03 10.24 1.20
CA GLU A 77 6.89 11.33 1.68
C GLU A 77 6.37 12.62 1.07
N ALA A 78 6.03 13.59 1.92
CA ALA A 78 5.73 14.95 1.49
C ALA A 78 7.02 15.78 1.59
N ALA A 79 7.60 16.15 0.44
CA ALA A 79 8.61 17.20 0.43
C ALA A 79 7.90 18.54 0.70
N ALA A 80 8.15 19.13 1.86
CA ALA A 80 7.54 20.39 2.25
C ALA A 80 8.03 21.54 1.36
N GLY A 81 7.09 22.17 0.66
CA GLY A 81 7.24 23.42 -0.06
C GLY A 81 5.84 23.98 -0.30
N ILE A 82 5.59 25.24 0.05
CA ILE A 82 4.27 25.87 -0.06
C ILE A 82 3.86 25.93 -1.54
N GLY A 83 2.95 25.05 -1.97
CA GLY A 83 2.52 24.87 -3.36
C GLY A 83 1.88 23.48 -3.61
N ARG A 84 1.51 23.16 -4.87
CA ARG A 84 1.00 21.83 -5.27
C ARG A 84 2.05 20.75 -4.95
N ALA A 85 1.95 20.13 -3.78
CA ALA A 85 2.84 19.07 -3.37
C ALA A 85 2.69 17.86 -4.30
N LYS A 86 3.79 17.39 -4.88
CA LYS A 86 3.85 16.08 -5.52
C LYS A 86 4.14 15.05 -4.42
N VAL A 87 3.10 14.34 -3.97
CA VAL A 87 3.28 13.23 -3.02
C VAL A 87 3.76 12.03 -3.83
N LYS A 88 4.96 11.53 -3.50
CA LYS A 88 5.45 10.26 -4.02
C LYS A 88 5.20 9.19 -2.97
N PHE A 89 4.45 8.16 -3.37
CA PHE A 89 4.23 7.00 -2.53
C PHE A 89 5.25 5.93 -2.88
N ARG A 90 5.96 5.42 -1.86
CA ARG A 90 6.82 4.25 -2.00
C ARG A 90 6.16 3.07 -1.32
N ALA A 91 6.05 1.95 -2.02
CA ALA A 91 5.65 0.70 -1.41
C ALA A 91 6.75 0.20 -0.47
N ILE A 92 6.39 -0.09 0.80
CA ILE A 92 7.27 -0.74 1.76
C ILE A 92 6.94 -2.23 1.77
N PRO A 93 7.89 -3.10 1.35
CA PRO A 93 7.66 -4.54 1.37
C PRO A 93 7.70 -5.07 2.81
N VAL A 94 6.82 -6.03 3.04
CA VAL A 94 6.68 -6.80 4.29
C VAL A 94 7.49 -8.10 4.14
N ARG A 95 8.26 -8.49 5.17
CA ARG A 95 9.21 -9.61 5.06
C ARG A 95 8.53 -10.98 5.10
#